data_AF-V7EIM1-F1
#
_entry.id   AF-V7EIM1-F1
#
_cell.length_a   1.000
_cell.length_b   1.000
_cell.length_c   1.000
_cell.angle_alpha   90.00
_cell.angle_beta   90.00
_cell.angle_gamma   90.00
#
_symmetry.space_group_name_H-M   'P 1'
#
loop_
_entity.id
_entity.type
_entity.pdbx_description
1 polymer ?
#
loop_
_entity_poly.entity_id
_entity_poly.type
_entity_poly.pdbx_seq_one_letter_code
_entity_poly.pdbx_strand_id
1 'polypeptide(L)'
;MEQMSEAILATAPPSFVLVGHGLGGDVALDILRRENGRASRAVLISTDPLAEPPATAAAREARMVAAKAGRLKEVVGQEYPDTAFAASEWRAEIVALLRDMALSLGEGVFLRQSRALQRRPDQQKTLRKVKLPVLCIAGAEDTLVPVRRQEFTSQLAPYGRLEVIAGAGHMPMLEQPEAVTRAIETFLKGPMMLRTIAKPPG
;
A
#
# COMPACT_ATOMS: atom_id res chain seq x y z
N MET A 1 10.03 -7.87 -0.83
CA MET A 1 9.13 -7.31 -1.85
C MET A 1 9.04 -8.24 -3.04
N GLU A 2 10.14 -8.49 -3.73
CA GLU A 2 10.21 -9.29 -4.96
C GLU A 2 9.53 -10.65 -4.87
N GLN A 3 9.86 -11.46 -3.85
CA GLN A 3 9.23 -12.77 -3.64
C GLN A 3 7.69 -12.69 -3.45
N MET A 4 7.18 -11.63 -2.83
CA MET A 4 5.73 -11.42 -2.67
C MET A 4 5.09 -11.08 -4.02
N SER A 5 5.74 -10.24 -4.83
CA SER A 5 5.27 -9.90 -6.17
C SER A 5 5.21 -11.12 -7.11
N GLU A 6 6.23 -11.99 -7.04
CA GLU A 6 6.33 -13.20 -7.86
C GLU A 6 5.26 -14.21 -7.47
N ALA A 7 5.05 -14.42 -6.17
CA ALA A 7 4.00 -15.31 -5.67
C ALA A 7 2.59 -14.87 -6.12
N ILE A 8 2.33 -13.56 -6.13
CA ILE A 8 1.06 -12.99 -6.65
C ILE A 8 0.96 -13.22 -8.16
N LEU A 9 2.00 -12.87 -8.92
CA LEU A 9 1.98 -12.97 -10.38
C LEU A 9 1.85 -14.41 -10.90
N ALA A 10 2.32 -15.40 -10.13
CA ALA A 10 2.20 -16.82 -10.44
C ALA A 10 0.76 -17.33 -10.46
N THR A 11 -0.14 -16.72 -9.69
CA THR A 11 -1.55 -17.13 -9.57
C THR A 11 -2.53 -16.08 -10.11
N ALA A 12 -2.06 -14.87 -10.41
CA ALA A 12 -2.89 -13.82 -10.96
C ALA A 12 -3.45 -14.19 -12.35
N PRO A 13 -4.63 -13.67 -12.73
CA PRO A 13 -5.19 -13.87 -14.06
C PRO A 13 -4.36 -13.14 -15.15
N PRO A 14 -4.60 -13.41 -16.44
CA PRO A 14 -3.89 -12.74 -17.54
C PRO A 14 -4.05 -11.21 -17.53
N SER A 15 -5.20 -10.72 -17.08
CA SER A 15 -5.44 -9.29 -16.84
C SER A 15 -6.19 -9.08 -15.53
N PHE A 16 -5.81 -8.05 -14.78
CA PHE A 16 -6.40 -7.72 -13.48
C PHE A 16 -6.40 -6.20 -13.24
N VAL A 17 -7.13 -5.76 -12.21
CA VAL A 17 -6.91 -4.47 -11.55
C VAL A 17 -6.08 -4.73 -10.30
N LEU A 18 -5.05 -3.93 -10.09
CA LEU A 18 -4.14 -4.09 -8.95
C LEU A 18 -4.53 -3.11 -7.85
N VAL A 19 -4.87 -3.61 -6.66
CA VAL A 19 -5.19 -2.78 -5.49
C VAL A 19 -4.22 -3.15 -4.37
N GLY A 20 -3.52 -2.16 -3.84
CA GLY A 20 -2.55 -2.36 -2.77
C GLY A 20 -2.68 -1.30 -1.69
N HIS A 21 -2.61 -1.73 -0.43
CA HIS A 21 -2.59 -0.84 0.74
C HIS A 21 -1.28 -0.99 1.51
N GLY A 22 -0.65 0.13 1.91
CA GLY A 22 0.59 0.12 2.69
C GLY A 22 1.67 -0.74 2.03
N LEU A 23 2.13 -1.79 2.72
CA LEU A 23 3.05 -2.80 2.17
C LEU A 23 2.51 -3.47 0.90
N GLY A 24 1.21 -3.75 0.82
CA GLY A 24 0.58 -4.27 -0.40
C GLY A 24 0.67 -3.28 -1.57
N GLY A 25 0.71 -1.98 -1.29
CA GLY A 25 0.98 -0.94 -2.28
C GLY A 25 2.45 -0.95 -2.75
N ASP A 26 3.41 -1.17 -1.86
CA ASP A 26 4.82 -1.37 -2.26
C ASP A 26 4.99 -2.63 -3.13
N VAL A 27 4.29 -3.72 -2.79
CA VAL A 27 4.23 -4.93 -3.62
C VAL A 27 3.59 -4.62 -4.98
N ALA A 28 2.53 -3.81 -5.00
CA ALA A 28 1.89 -3.40 -6.24
C ALA A 28 2.82 -2.58 -7.14
N LEU A 29 3.60 -1.65 -6.56
CA LEU A 29 4.63 -0.91 -7.28
C LEU A 29 5.70 -1.85 -7.85
N ASP A 30 6.10 -2.88 -7.10
CA ASP A 30 7.04 -3.88 -7.61
C ASP A 30 6.47 -4.70 -8.78
N ILE A 31 5.19 -5.08 -8.71
CA ILE A 31 4.47 -5.72 -9.81
C ILE A 31 4.45 -4.82 -11.05
N LEU A 32 4.13 -3.53 -10.89
CA LEU A 32 4.11 -2.57 -12.00
C LEU A 32 5.49 -2.36 -12.63
N ARG A 33 6.56 -2.43 -11.82
CA ARG A 33 7.95 -2.35 -12.28
C ARG A 33 8.33 -3.55 -13.16
N ARG A 34 7.87 -4.75 -12.78
CA ARG A 34 8.21 -6.04 -13.43
C ARG A 34 7.34 -6.32 -14.64
N GLU A 35 6.03 -6.12 -14.51
CA GLU A 35 5.01 -6.65 -15.42
C GLU A 35 3.91 -5.62 -15.68
N ASN A 36 4.27 -4.52 -16.35
CA ASN A 36 3.34 -3.42 -16.66
C ASN A 36 2.26 -3.81 -17.72
N GLY A 37 2.31 -5.03 -18.26
CA GLY A 37 1.38 -5.50 -19.30
C GLY A 37 0.06 -6.06 -18.76
N ARG A 38 0.06 -6.68 -17.58
CA ARG A 38 -1.12 -7.44 -17.08
C ARG A 38 -2.10 -6.59 -16.29
N ALA A 39 -1.62 -5.62 -15.50
CA ALA A 39 -2.47 -4.74 -14.70
C ALA A 39 -3.16 -3.68 -15.57
N SER A 40 -4.50 -3.66 -15.65
CA SER A 40 -5.27 -2.71 -16.46
C SER A 40 -5.42 -1.33 -15.80
N ARG A 41 -5.40 -1.29 -14.47
CA ARG A 41 -5.47 -0.11 -13.59
C ARG A 41 -4.75 -0.44 -12.28
N ALA A 42 -4.34 0.59 -11.54
CA ALA A 42 -3.77 0.43 -10.21
C ALA A 42 -4.46 1.36 -9.20
N VAL A 43 -4.69 0.86 -7.99
CA VAL A 43 -5.15 1.63 -6.83
C VAL A 43 -4.11 1.46 -5.72
N LEU A 44 -3.56 2.58 -5.24
CA LEU A 44 -2.59 2.64 -4.14
C LEU A 44 -3.26 3.35 -2.96
N ILE A 45 -3.36 2.67 -1.82
CA ILE A 45 -4.05 3.18 -0.62
C ILE A 45 -3.02 3.32 0.50
N SER A 46 -2.91 4.48 1.11
CA SER A 46 -1.92 4.72 2.20
C SER A 46 -0.47 4.28 1.82
N THR A 47 0.01 4.64 0.63
CA THR A 47 1.28 4.19 0.03
C THR A 47 2.06 5.33 -0.62
N ASP A 48 3.38 5.34 -0.47
CA ASP A 48 4.31 6.22 -1.19
C ASP A 48 5.42 5.40 -1.88
N PRO A 49 6.02 5.90 -2.97
CA PRO A 49 7.04 5.16 -3.74
C PRO A 49 8.46 5.36 -3.22
N LEU A 50 8.64 5.98 -2.05
CA LEU A 50 9.96 6.35 -1.57
C LEU A 50 10.64 5.15 -0.90
N ALA A 51 11.96 5.12 -0.94
CA ALA A 51 12.72 4.19 -0.10
C ALA A 51 12.44 4.47 1.39
N GLU A 52 12.54 3.44 2.22
CA GLU A 52 12.42 3.60 3.67
C GLU A 52 13.50 4.57 4.19
N PRO A 53 13.14 5.66 4.91
CA PRO A 53 14.12 6.57 5.48
C PRO A 53 15.04 5.84 6.48
N PRO A 54 16.35 6.19 6.57
CA PRO A 54 17.30 5.51 7.44
C PRO A 54 16.86 5.42 8.91
N ALA A 55 16.25 6.49 9.44
CA ALA A 55 15.74 6.51 10.82
C ALA A 55 14.60 5.50 11.03
N THR A 56 13.64 5.43 10.09
CA THR A 56 12.54 4.45 10.14
C THR A 56 13.06 3.03 9.96
N ALA A 57 14.03 2.82 9.07
CA ALA A 57 14.67 1.52 8.87
C ALA A 57 15.39 1.01 10.14
N ALA A 58 16.06 1.91 10.87
CA ALA A 58 16.69 1.60 12.15
C ALA A 58 15.67 1.28 13.26
N ALA A 59 14.61 2.09 13.38
CA ALA A 59 13.52 1.83 14.32
C ALA A 59 12.84 0.47 14.05
N ARG A 60 12.68 0.12 12.77
CA ARG A 60 12.15 -1.18 12.36
C ARG A 60 13.08 -2.35 12.73
N GLU A 61 14.39 -2.17 12.68
CA GLU A 61 15.33 -3.18 13.19
C GLU A 61 15.13 -3.43 14.69
N ALA A 62 15.02 -2.36 15.48
CA ALA A 62 14.78 -2.46 16.91
C ALA A 62 13.47 -3.21 17.22
N ARG A 63 12.40 -2.94 16.46
CA ARG A 63 11.12 -3.69 16.58
C ARG A 63 11.26 -5.16 16.20
N MET A 64 12.00 -5.49 15.15
CA MET A 64 12.27 -6.88 14.77
C MET A 64 13.04 -7.63 15.87
N VAL A 65 14.02 -6.99 16.51
CA VAL A 65 14.74 -7.56 17.67
C VAL A 65 13.81 -7.78 18.85
N ALA A 66 12.96 -6.80 19.17
CA ALA A 66 11.99 -6.91 20.24
C ALA A 66 10.94 -8.02 20.00
N ALA A 67 10.45 -8.15 18.76
CA ALA A 67 9.53 -9.22 18.37
C ALA A 67 10.12 -10.61 18.66
N LYS A 68 11.38 -10.85 18.23
CA LYS A 68 12.13 -12.10 18.49
C LYS A 68 12.35 -12.38 19.98
N ALA A 69 12.33 -11.34 20.81
CA ALA A 69 12.43 -11.45 22.25
C ALA A 69 11.05 -11.63 22.93
N GLY A 70 10.03 -12.04 22.18
CA GLY A 70 8.68 -12.31 22.69
C GLY A 70 7.78 -11.07 22.84
N ARG A 71 8.22 -9.89 22.36
CA ARG A 71 7.47 -8.63 22.50
C ARG A 71 6.64 -8.26 21.26
N LEU A 72 6.10 -9.27 20.56
CA LEU A 72 5.32 -9.05 19.34
C LEU A 72 4.12 -8.12 19.56
N LYS A 73 3.34 -8.34 20.62
CA LYS A 73 2.16 -7.52 20.94
C LYS A 73 2.48 -6.04 21.13
N GLU A 74 3.62 -5.75 21.76
CA GLU A 74 4.09 -4.37 21.96
C GLU A 74 4.45 -3.73 20.62
N VAL A 75 5.27 -4.38 19.79
CA VAL A 75 5.74 -3.78 18.53
C VAL A 75 4.64 -3.65 17.48
N VAL A 76 3.64 -4.53 17.48
CA VAL A 76 2.45 -4.39 16.63
C VAL A 76 1.70 -3.09 16.98
N GLY A 77 1.58 -2.76 18.26
CA GLY A 77 1.00 -1.49 18.71
C GLY A 77 1.81 -0.25 18.27
N GLN A 78 3.11 -0.40 18.05
CA GLN A 78 3.99 0.69 17.59
C GLN A 78 3.96 0.88 16.07
N GLU A 79 3.63 -0.15 15.28
CA GLU A 79 3.48 -0.02 13.82
C GLU A 79 2.25 0.81 13.45
N TYR A 80 1.17 0.66 14.21
CA TYR A 80 -0.08 1.41 14.02
C TYR A 80 -0.44 2.16 15.30
N PRO A 81 0.19 3.32 15.57
CA PRO A 81 -0.17 4.15 16.71
C PRO A 81 -1.58 4.72 16.52
N ASP A 82 -2.27 5.04 17.61
CA ASP A 82 -3.65 5.55 17.57
C ASP A 82 -3.76 6.86 16.75
N THR A 83 -2.67 7.63 16.66
CA THR A 83 -2.59 8.85 15.82
C THR A 83 -2.69 8.57 14.33
N ALA A 84 -2.45 7.32 13.90
CA ALA A 84 -2.60 6.91 12.51
C ALA A 84 -4.06 6.72 12.10
N PHE A 85 -5.02 6.88 13.00
CA PHE A 85 -6.44 6.67 12.75
C PHE A 85 -7.23 7.95 13.01
N ALA A 86 -8.27 8.19 12.22
CA ALA A 86 -9.20 9.29 12.42
C ALA A 86 -10.03 9.11 13.69
N ALA A 87 -10.52 10.21 14.23
CA ALA A 87 -11.33 10.20 15.44
C ALA A 87 -12.73 9.65 15.13
N SER A 88 -13.10 8.54 15.79
CA SER A 88 -14.42 7.94 15.64
C SER A 88 -14.75 7.06 16.86
N GLU A 89 -16.03 6.75 17.05
CA GLU A 89 -16.49 5.78 18.05
C GLU A 89 -15.94 4.37 17.78
N TRP A 90 -15.68 4.05 16.50
CA TRP A 90 -15.20 2.75 16.03
C TRP A 90 -13.67 2.58 16.10
N ARG A 91 -12.91 3.64 16.41
CA ARG A 91 -11.44 3.62 16.37
C ARG A 91 -10.86 2.47 17.21
N ALA A 92 -11.36 2.27 18.42
CA ALA A 92 -10.86 1.23 19.32
C ALA A 92 -11.05 -0.17 18.73
N GLU A 93 -12.19 -0.42 18.08
CA GLU A 93 -12.53 -1.70 17.45
C GLU A 93 -11.69 -1.96 16.20
N ILE A 94 -11.48 -0.94 15.36
CA ILE A 94 -10.59 -1.02 14.19
C ILE A 94 -9.16 -1.34 14.62
N VAL A 95 -8.64 -0.64 15.64
CA VAL A 95 -7.30 -0.88 16.17
C VAL A 95 -7.18 -2.29 16.77
N ALA A 96 -8.20 -2.76 17.49
CA ALA A 96 -8.23 -4.13 18.02
C ALA A 96 -8.22 -5.18 16.90
N LEU A 97 -9.06 -5.01 15.87
CA LEU A 97 -9.11 -5.90 14.71
C LEU A 97 -7.73 -6.01 14.03
N LEU A 98 -7.05 -4.89 13.79
CA LEU A 98 -5.73 -4.88 13.17
C LEU A 98 -4.67 -5.57 14.02
N ARG A 99 -4.71 -5.37 15.35
CA ARG A 99 -3.81 -6.05 16.29
C ARG A 99 -4.06 -7.55 16.28
N ASP A 100 -5.31 -7.99 16.28
CA ASP A 100 -5.67 -9.42 16.24
C ASP A 100 -5.23 -10.07 14.92
N MET A 101 -5.45 -9.40 13.79
CA MET A 101 -4.94 -9.84 12.49
C MET A 101 -3.41 -9.98 12.50
N ALA A 102 -2.67 -8.99 13.02
CA ALA A 102 -1.22 -9.07 13.10
C ALA A 102 -0.72 -10.19 14.02
N LEU A 103 -1.37 -10.39 15.18
CA LEU A 103 -1.00 -11.42 16.14
C LEU A 103 -1.30 -12.83 15.63
N SER A 104 -2.42 -13.02 14.92
CA SER A 104 -2.77 -14.32 14.30
C SER A 104 -1.78 -14.76 13.21
N LEU A 105 -1.17 -13.81 12.49
CA LEU A 105 -0.10 -14.10 11.52
C LEU A 105 1.23 -14.47 12.20
N GLY A 106 1.48 -13.94 13.39
CA GLY A 106 2.62 -14.29 14.24
C GLY A 106 3.97 -13.66 13.86
N GLU A 107 4.96 -13.92 14.71
CA GLU A 107 6.28 -13.28 14.67
C GLU A 107 6.98 -13.45 13.32
N GLY A 108 6.98 -14.67 12.78
CA GLY A 108 7.69 -14.96 11.53
C GLY A 108 7.18 -14.12 10.35
N VAL A 109 5.87 -13.87 10.27
CA VAL A 109 5.28 -13.00 9.24
C VAL A 109 5.67 -11.54 9.48
N PHE A 110 5.55 -11.07 10.73
CA PHE A 110 5.95 -9.72 11.11
C PHE A 110 7.40 -9.41 10.72
N LEU A 111 8.33 -10.33 10.99
CA LEU A 111 9.74 -10.17 10.65
C LEU A 111 9.97 -10.08 9.14
N ARG A 112 9.28 -10.92 8.34
CA ARG A 112 9.41 -10.90 6.88
C ARG A 112 8.83 -9.62 6.27
N GLN A 113 7.66 -9.19 6.73
CA GLN A 113 7.02 -7.95 6.28
C GLN A 113 7.84 -6.72 6.67
N SER A 114 8.33 -6.67 7.92
CA SER A 114 9.24 -5.62 8.38
C SER A 114 10.52 -5.57 7.55
N ARG A 115 11.16 -6.71 7.29
CA ARG A 115 12.37 -6.74 6.46
C ARG A 115 12.09 -6.27 5.02
N ALA A 116 10.91 -6.57 4.48
CA ALA A 116 10.50 -6.11 3.16
C ALA A 116 10.32 -4.58 3.10
N LEU A 117 9.66 -3.98 4.09
CA LEU A 117 9.51 -2.52 4.21
C LEU A 117 10.86 -1.84 4.42
N GLN A 118 11.68 -2.36 5.34
CA GLN A 118 13.01 -1.81 5.66
C GLN A 118 13.91 -1.69 4.42
N ARG A 119 13.79 -2.63 3.48
CA ARG A 119 14.59 -2.72 2.26
C ARG A 119 13.84 -2.24 1.02
N ARG A 120 12.68 -1.60 1.18
CA ARG A 120 11.88 -1.15 0.03
C ARG A 120 12.68 -0.12 -0.78
N PRO A 121 12.88 -0.33 -2.10
CA PRO A 121 13.63 0.59 -2.93
C PRO A 121 12.77 1.81 -3.31
N ASP A 122 13.40 2.86 -3.82
CA ASP A 122 12.68 3.94 -4.49
C ASP A 122 12.02 3.44 -5.79
N GLN A 123 10.76 3.78 -5.97
CA GLN A 123 9.90 3.38 -7.08
C GLN A 123 9.36 4.58 -7.87
N GLN A 124 9.91 5.79 -7.70
CA GLN A 124 9.43 6.97 -8.43
C GLN A 124 9.56 6.79 -9.95
N LYS A 125 10.67 6.18 -10.39
CA LYS A 125 10.91 5.88 -11.81
C LYS A 125 9.89 4.89 -12.37
N THR A 126 9.40 3.97 -11.53
CA THR A 126 8.33 3.04 -11.90
C THR A 126 7.07 3.82 -12.20
N LEU A 127 6.58 4.64 -11.27
CA LEU A 127 5.36 5.45 -11.47
C LEU A 127 5.42 6.36 -12.70
N ARG A 128 6.56 7.03 -12.94
CA ARG A 128 6.76 7.87 -14.15
C ARG A 128 6.63 7.09 -15.46
N LYS A 129 6.88 5.78 -15.44
CA LYS A 129 6.82 4.89 -16.62
C LYS A 129 5.49 4.15 -16.77
N VAL A 130 4.66 4.11 -15.74
CA VAL A 130 3.34 3.45 -15.77
C VAL A 130 2.45 4.13 -16.82
N LYS A 131 1.79 3.35 -17.68
CA LYS A 131 0.94 3.82 -18.80
C LYS A 131 -0.54 3.45 -18.64
N LEU A 132 -0.94 3.11 -17.43
CA LEU A 132 -2.31 2.82 -17.03
C LEU A 132 -2.83 3.91 -16.08
N PRO A 133 -4.16 4.03 -15.90
CA PRO A 133 -4.74 4.87 -14.87
C PRO A 133 -4.30 4.41 -13.47
N VAL A 134 -3.91 5.35 -12.61
CA VAL A 134 -3.54 5.10 -11.21
C VAL A 134 -4.43 5.95 -10.31
N LEU A 135 -5.09 5.34 -9.33
CA LEU A 135 -5.77 6.05 -8.26
C LEU A 135 -4.95 5.93 -6.98
N CYS A 136 -4.62 7.06 -6.36
CA CYS A 136 -4.10 7.12 -5.00
C CYS A 136 -5.25 7.47 -4.06
N ILE A 137 -5.43 6.71 -2.99
CA ILE A 137 -6.42 6.99 -1.93
C ILE A 137 -5.67 7.29 -0.64
N ALA A 138 -5.93 8.47 -0.08
CA ALA A 138 -5.35 8.94 1.17
C ALA A 138 -6.45 9.15 2.21
N GLY A 139 -6.20 8.76 3.47
CA GLY A 139 -6.97 9.31 4.57
C GLY A 139 -6.50 10.73 4.89
N ALA A 140 -7.44 11.65 5.13
CA ALA A 140 -7.12 13.04 5.48
C ALA A 140 -6.29 13.17 6.78
N GLU A 141 -6.43 12.20 7.69
CA GLU A 141 -5.80 12.16 9.01
C GLU A 141 -4.62 11.16 9.08
N ASP A 142 -4.17 10.61 7.95
CA ASP A 142 -3.08 9.63 7.92
C ASP A 142 -1.75 10.27 8.36
N THR A 143 -1.24 9.87 9.52
CA THR A 143 0.07 10.34 10.03
C THR A 143 1.25 9.49 9.57
N LEU A 144 1.02 8.27 9.07
CA LEU A 144 2.07 7.36 8.62
C LEU A 144 2.48 7.66 7.18
N VAL A 145 1.49 7.88 6.30
CA VAL A 145 1.67 8.31 4.92
C VAL A 145 0.82 9.57 4.68
N PRO A 146 1.32 10.75 5.08
CA PRO A 146 0.56 11.99 4.98
C PRO A 146 0.06 12.29 3.57
N VAL A 147 -1.08 12.97 3.46
CA VAL A 147 -1.75 13.32 2.18
C VAL A 147 -0.77 13.90 1.15
N ARG A 148 0.18 14.75 1.57
CA ARG A 148 1.18 15.33 0.67
C ARG A 148 2.05 14.27 -0.03
N ARG A 149 2.37 13.15 0.63
CA ARG A 149 3.10 12.04 0.00
C ARG A 149 2.25 11.34 -1.06
N GLN A 150 0.97 11.17 -0.80
CA GLN A 150 0.01 10.57 -1.74
C GLN A 150 -0.27 11.46 -2.95
N GLU A 151 -0.38 12.76 -2.71
CA GLU A 151 -0.43 13.77 -3.75
C GLU A 151 0.80 13.68 -4.66
N PHE A 152 2.00 13.65 -4.06
CA PHE A 152 3.24 13.43 -4.78
C PHE A 152 3.24 12.10 -5.57
N THR A 153 2.81 11.00 -4.96
CA THR A 153 2.66 9.69 -5.63
C THR A 153 1.76 9.79 -6.86
N SER A 154 0.60 10.45 -6.73
CA SER A 154 -0.36 10.61 -7.82
C SER A 154 0.21 11.45 -8.96
N GLN A 155 0.97 12.51 -8.65
CA GLN A 155 1.59 13.39 -9.64
C GLN A 155 2.75 12.75 -10.40
N LEU A 156 3.38 11.70 -9.86
CA LEU A 156 4.41 10.94 -10.58
C LEU A 156 3.83 10.07 -11.69
N ALA A 157 2.59 9.58 -11.54
CA ALA A 157 1.94 8.76 -12.55
C ALA A 157 1.35 9.65 -13.66
N PRO A 158 1.64 9.40 -14.95
CA PRO A 158 1.10 10.22 -16.05
C PRO A 158 -0.42 10.34 -16.09
N TYR A 159 -1.12 9.33 -15.56
CA TYR A 159 -2.58 9.26 -15.48
C TYR A 159 -3.04 9.03 -14.03
N GLY A 160 -2.31 9.63 -13.08
CA GLY A 160 -2.59 9.57 -11.66
C GLY A 160 -3.76 10.47 -11.27
N ARG A 161 -4.54 9.99 -10.29
CA ARG A 161 -5.57 10.76 -9.59
C ARG A 161 -5.39 10.55 -8.09
N LEU A 162 -5.76 11.56 -7.31
CA LEU A 162 -5.81 11.47 -5.86
C LEU A 162 -7.26 11.59 -5.40
N GLU A 163 -7.68 10.70 -4.51
CA GLU A 163 -8.88 10.84 -3.70
C GLU A 163 -8.47 10.96 -2.23
N VAL A 164 -8.94 12.01 -1.56
CA VAL A 164 -8.70 12.22 -0.12
C VAL A 164 -9.99 11.94 0.64
N ILE A 165 -9.95 10.95 1.52
CA ILE A 165 -11.09 10.50 2.31
C ILE A 165 -11.11 11.26 3.63
N ALA A 166 -12.10 12.14 3.79
CA ALA A 166 -12.32 12.88 5.03
C ALA A 166 -12.73 11.92 6.17
N GLY A 167 -12.28 12.21 7.39
CA GLY A 167 -12.59 11.37 8.55
C GLY A 167 -11.95 9.97 8.51
N ALA A 168 -10.85 9.81 7.77
CA ALA A 168 -10.08 8.57 7.71
C ALA A 168 -8.58 8.85 7.92
N GLY A 169 -7.91 7.94 8.62
CA GLY A 169 -6.46 7.89 8.75
C GLY A 169 -5.83 6.87 7.79
N HIS A 170 -4.92 6.07 8.31
CA HIS A 170 -4.09 5.15 7.55
C HIS A 170 -4.85 3.92 7.04
N MET A 171 -6.03 3.63 7.57
CA MET A 171 -6.86 2.48 7.23
C MET A 171 -8.21 2.95 6.66
N PRO A 172 -8.22 3.74 5.58
CA PRO A 172 -9.45 4.37 5.10
C PRO A 172 -10.52 3.35 4.69
N MET A 173 -10.12 2.13 4.31
CA MET A 173 -11.04 1.03 3.97
C MET A 173 -11.79 0.46 5.17
N LEU A 174 -11.28 0.64 6.39
CA LEU A 174 -11.94 0.25 7.63
C LEU A 174 -12.64 1.44 8.30
N GLU A 175 -12.06 2.63 8.14
CA GLU A 175 -12.55 3.85 8.80
C GLU A 175 -13.70 4.52 8.03
N GLN A 176 -13.68 4.47 6.69
CA GLN A 176 -14.68 5.06 5.80
C GLN A 176 -14.96 4.14 4.59
N PRO A 177 -15.45 2.91 4.83
CA PRO A 177 -15.56 1.87 3.82
C PRO A 177 -16.40 2.26 2.60
N GLU A 178 -17.51 2.98 2.79
CA GLU A 178 -18.40 3.38 1.70
C GLU A 178 -17.74 4.46 0.82
N ALA A 179 -16.96 5.37 1.42
CA ALA A 179 -16.24 6.40 0.66
C ALA A 179 -15.14 5.77 -0.21
N VAL A 180 -14.35 4.85 0.36
CA VAL A 180 -13.33 4.11 -0.38
C VAL A 180 -13.95 3.26 -1.49
N THR A 181 -15.05 2.56 -1.20
CA THR A 181 -15.77 1.74 -2.19
C THR A 181 -16.25 2.60 -3.37
N ARG A 182 -16.91 3.73 -3.09
CA ARG A 182 -17.37 4.65 -4.13
C ARG A 182 -16.23 5.21 -4.99
N ALA A 183 -15.10 5.55 -4.37
CA ALA A 183 -13.93 6.05 -5.08
C ALA A 183 -13.38 5.00 -6.06
N ILE A 184 -13.24 3.76 -5.60
CA ILE A 184 -12.77 2.64 -6.43
C ILE A 184 -13.78 2.35 -7.55
N GLU A 185 -15.07 2.24 -7.26
CA GLU A 185 -16.10 2.00 -8.29
C GLU A 185 -16.12 3.07 -9.37
N THR A 186 -16.05 4.35 -8.96
CA THR A 186 -16.01 5.49 -9.89
C THR A 186 -14.77 5.41 -10.79
N PHE A 187 -13.62 5.09 -10.20
CA PHE A 187 -12.38 4.90 -10.95
C PHE A 187 -12.44 3.72 -11.93
N LEU A 188 -13.05 2.60 -11.53
CA LEU A 188 -13.22 1.43 -12.39
C LEU A 188 -14.13 1.70 -13.59
N LYS A 189 -15.17 2.52 -13.41
CA LYS A 189 -16.08 2.98 -14.49
C LYS A 189 -15.44 3.99 -15.44
N GLY A 190 -14.28 4.54 -15.08
CA GLY A 190 -13.54 5.49 -15.92
C GLY A 190 -12.97 4.88 -17.21
N PRO A 191 -12.62 5.73 -18.20
CA PRO A 191 -12.18 5.27 -19.51
C PRO A 191 -10.92 4.38 -19.43
N MET A 192 -10.87 3.35 -20.26
CA MET A 192 -9.68 2.53 -20.45
C MET A 192 -8.70 3.24 -21.38
N MET A 193 -7.40 3.12 -21.09
CA MET A 193 -6.37 3.52 -22.03
C MET A 193 -6.23 2.47 -23.13
N LEU A 194 -6.21 2.92 -24.40
CA LEU A 194 -5.85 2.08 -25.54
C LEU A 194 -4.43 1.55 -25.34
N ARG A 195 -4.31 0.23 -25.23
CA ARG A 195 -3.03 -0.44 -25.09
C ARG A 195 -2.48 -0.76 -26.46
N THR A 196 -1.32 -0.22 -26.80
CA THR A 196 -0.51 -0.81 -27.87
C THR A 196 0.10 -2.08 -27.31
N ILE A 197 -0.50 -3.24 -27.63
CA ILE A 197 0.09 -4.53 -27.30
C ILE A 197 1.41 -4.60 -28.08
N ALA A 198 2.54 -4.56 -27.38
CA ALA A 198 3.81 -4.88 -28.01
C ALA A 198 3.72 -6.32 -28.52
N LYS A 199 3.89 -6.50 -29.83
CA LYS A 199 3.90 -7.82 -30.46
C LYS A 199 5.01 -8.66 -29.79
N PRO A 200 4.75 -9.92 -29.40
CA PRO A 200 5.82 -10.76 -28.84
C PRO A 200 6.98 -10.86 -29.84
N PRO A 201 8.24 -10.93 -29.37
CA PRO A 201 9.36 -11.21 -30.25
C PRO A 201 9.10 -12.55 -30.94
N GLY A 202 9.16 -12.53 -32.27
CA GLY A 202 8.97 -13.71 -33.12
C GLY A 202 10.17 -14.64 -33.13
#